data_AF-V9P7V3-F1
#
_entry.id   AF-V9P7V3-F1
#
_cell.length_a   1.000
_cell.length_b   1.000
_cell.length_c   1.000
_cell.angle_alpha   90.00
_cell.angle_beta   90.00
_cell.angle_gamma   90.00
#
_symmetry.space_group_name_H-M   'P 1'
#
loop_
_entity.id
_entity.type
_entity.pdbx_description
1 polymer ?
#
loop_
_entity_poly.entity_id
_entity_poly.type
_entity_poly.pdbx_seq_one_letter_code
_entity_poly.pdbx_strand_id
1 'polypeptide(L)'
;MFRSFKKQDKKPFPSVKRNPFVANHLLNQIEKLNAKAQKDFLKTWSRASTIIPSMIGYTIYIHNGREHVPIPITKYMVNYKLGDFVPTRIFNKPNSKSKSDTKAVKSKSDTKAVNRKSDTKAVKKKSDPKSLR
;
A
#
# COMPACT_ATOMS: atom_id res chain seq x y z
N MET A 1 -38.48 59.17 14.28
CA MET A 1 -37.56 59.15 13.12
C MET A 1 -36.69 57.90 13.22
N PHE A 2 -37.02 56.81 12.52
CA PHE A 2 -36.22 55.57 12.53
C PHE A 2 -35.49 55.42 11.20
N ARG A 3 -34.15 55.40 11.26
CA ARG A 3 -33.27 55.33 10.09
C ARG A 3 -33.19 53.87 9.64
N SER A 4 -33.77 53.58 8.48
CA SER A 4 -33.80 52.24 7.88
C SER A 4 -32.39 51.74 7.59
N PHE A 5 -32.01 50.63 8.24
CA PHE A 5 -30.72 49.98 8.10
C PHE A 5 -30.78 49.08 6.84
N LYS A 6 -30.25 49.55 5.70
CA LYS A 6 -30.11 48.73 4.50
C LYS A 6 -29.17 47.56 4.82
N LYS A 7 -29.73 46.34 4.86
CA LYS A 7 -28.94 45.11 4.76
C LYS A 7 -28.14 45.18 3.46
N GLN A 8 -26.83 45.23 3.59
CA GLN A 8 -25.93 45.00 2.47
C GLN A 8 -25.87 43.49 2.26
N ASP A 9 -26.37 43.00 1.14
CA ASP A 9 -26.24 41.61 0.73
C ASP A 9 -24.75 41.31 0.49
N LYS A 10 -24.08 40.74 1.49
CA LYS A 10 -22.73 40.18 1.32
C LYS A 10 -22.85 39.03 0.33
N LYS A 11 -22.48 39.25 -0.93
CA LYS A 11 -22.33 38.18 -1.92
C LYS A 11 -21.48 37.05 -1.32
N PRO A 12 -21.91 35.78 -1.35
CA PRO A 12 -21.08 34.69 -0.85
C PRO A 12 -19.77 34.67 -1.63
N PHE A 13 -18.65 34.50 -0.92
CA PHE A 13 -17.35 34.36 -1.56
C PHE A 13 -17.41 33.21 -2.59
N PRO A 14 -16.81 33.37 -3.79
CA PRO A 14 -16.80 32.30 -4.77
C PRO A 14 -16.15 31.07 -4.15
N SER A 15 -16.91 29.97 -4.10
CA SER A 15 -16.40 28.64 -3.81
C SER A 15 -15.33 28.33 -4.86
N VAL A 16 -14.06 28.44 -4.46
CA VAL A 16 -12.94 28.02 -5.31
C VAL A 16 -13.05 26.51 -5.43
N LYS A 17 -13.55 26.02 -6.57
CA LYS A 17 -13.51 24.60 -6.93
C LYS A 17 -12.04 24.18 -7.00
N ARG A 18 -11.50 23.70 -5.88
CA ARG A 18 -10.13 23.21 -5.78
C ARG A 18 -10.10 21.77 -6.26
N ASN A 19 -9.23 21.47 -7.23
CA ASN A 19 -8.99 20.10 -7.65
C ASN A 19 -8.44 19.29 -6.46
N PRO A 20 -8.77 17.99 -6.37
CA PRO A 20 -8.22 17.12 -5.34
C PRO A 20 -6.70 17.06 -5.47
N PHE A 21 -6.02 17.20 -4.33
CA PHE A 21 -4.56 17.15 -4.30
C PHE A 21 -4.06 15.72 -4.42
N VAL A 22 -3.20 15.44 -5.38
CA VAL A 22 -2.47 14.18 -5.53
C VAL A 22 -1.01 14.48 -5.79
N ALA A 23 -0.12 13.71 -5.15
CA ALA A 23 1.31 13.90 -5.34
C ALA A 23 1.74 13.40 -6.73
N ASN A 24 2.55 14.20 -7.42
CA ASN A 24 3.00 13.91 -8.79
C ASN A 24 3.69 12.53 -8.91
N HIS A 25 4.50 12.14 -7.92
CA HIS A 25 5.16 10.83 -7.94
C HIS A 25 4.16 9.67 -7.91
N LEU A 26 3.09 9.79 -7.12
CA LEU A 26 2.08 8.76 -6.97
C LEU A 26 1.25 8.66 -8.26
N LEU A 27 0.88 9.81 -8.82
CA LEU A 27 0.17 9.90 -10.11
C LEU A 27 0.97 9.24 -11.24
N ASN A 28 2.25 9.62 -11.40
CA ASN A 28 3.13 9.06 -12.42
C ASN A 28 3.32 7.54 -12.27
N GLN A 29 3.36 7.02 -11.04
CA GLN A 29 3.45 5.58 -10.80
C GLN A 29 2.16 4.86 -11.21
N ILE A 30 1.00 5.41 -10.87
CA ILE A 30 -0.30 4.86 -11.24
C ILE A 30 -0.47 4.83 -12.76
N GLU A 31 -0.09 5.90 -13.47
CA GLU A 31 -0.14 5.94 -14.93
C GLU A 31 0.71 4.85 -15.58
N LYS A 32 1.92 4.63 -15.06
CA LYS A 32 2.81 3.55 -15.53
C LYS A 32 2.22 2.15 -15.28
N LEU A 33 1.57 1.94 -14.14
CA LEU A 33 0.94 0.66 -13.82
C LEU A 33 -0.32 0.42 -14.66
N ASN A 34 -1.12 1.47 -14.86
CA ASN A 34 -2.29 1.43 -15.74
C ASN A 34 -1.88 1.07 -17.18
N ALA A 35 -0.80 1.65 -17.69
CA ALA A 35 -0.27 1.31 -19.01
C ALA A 35 0.18 -0.15 -19.13
N LYS A 36 0.66 -0.75 -18.02
CA LYS A 36 1.04 -2.16 -17.95
C LYS A 36 -0.12 -3.10 -17.65
N ALA A 37 -1.30 -2.58 -17.32
CA ALA A 37 -2.47 -3.33 -16.84
C ALA A 37 -2.17 -4.28 -15.66
N GLN A 38 -1.17 -3.98 -14.83
CA GLN A 38 -0.77 -4.77 -13.67
C GLN A 38 -1.25 -4.12 -12.37
N LYS A 39 -1.84 -4.94 -11.48
CA LYS A 39 -2.29 -4.52 -10.15
C LYS A 39 -1.17 -4.73 -9.14
N ASP A 40 -0.22 -3.82 -9.16
CA ASP A 40 0.98 -3.91 -8.33
C ASP A 40 0.84 -3.15 -7.00
N PHE A 41 1.84 -3.36 -6.14
CA PHE A 41 2.01 -2.69 -4.87
C PHE A 41 2.65 -1.31 -5.03
N LEU A 42 2.00 -0.27 -4.51
CA LEU A 42 2.48 1.13 -4.58
C LEU A 42 2.94 1.61 -3.21
N LYS A 43 4.23 1.96 -3.05
CA LYS A 43 4.74 2.57 -1.81
C LYS A 43 4.64 4.08 -1.86
N THR A 44 4.10 4.69 -0.81
CA THR A 44 3.95 6.14 -0.73
C THR A 44 4.20 6.69 0.67
N TRP A 45 4.88 7.82 0.71
CA TRP A 45 5.01 8.68 1.88
C TRP A 45 3.95 9.79 1.90
N SER A 46 3.24 10.01 0.78
CA SER A 46 2.27 11.10 0.66
C SER A 46 0.93 10.72 1.28
N ARG A 47 0.80 11.01 2.58
CA ARG A 47 -0.48 10.88 3.31
C ARG A 47 -1.52 11.94 2.92
N ALA A 48 -1.09 13.05 2.33
CA ALA A 48 -1.97 14.18 1.99
C ALA A 48 -2.79 13.96 0.71
N SER A 49 -2.39 12.98 -0.12
CA SER A 49 -3.02 12.70 -1.40
C SER A 49 -4.42 12.12 -1.25
N THR A 50 -5.33 12.61 -2.09
CA THR A 50 -6.71 12.14 -2.19
C THR A 50 -6.79 10.92 -3.10
N ILE A 51 -7.63 9.95 -2.74
CA ILE A 51 -7.87 8.75 -3.55
C ILE A 51 -8.69 9.12 -4.79
N ILE A 52 -8.12 8.86 -5.97
CA ILE A 52 -8.76 9.03 -7.28
C ILE A 52 -9.35 7.68 -7.72
N PRO A 53 -10.45 7.64 -8.49
CA PRO A 53 -11.01 6.40 -9.04
C PRO A 53 -10.00 5.50 -9.77
N SER A 54 -9.00 6.08 -10.45
CA SER A 54 -7.94 5.34 -11.13
C SER A 54 -7.03 4.53 -10.18
N MET A 55 -7.14 4.72 -8.87
CA MET A 55 -6.40 3.98 -7.84
C MET A 55 -7.15 2.73 -7.35
N ILE A 56 -8.39 2.51 -7.79
CA ILE A 56 -9.21 1.38 -7.33
C ILE A 56 -8.59 0.06 -7.79
N GLY A 57 -8.45 -0.88 -6.86
CA GLY A 57 -7.88 -2.20 -7.14
C GLY A 57 -6.36 -2.28 -6.99
N TYR A 58 -5.68 -1.17 -6.67
CA TYR A 58 -4.30 -1.17 -6.23
C TYR A 58 -4.19 -1.35 -4.71
N THR A 59 -3.08 -1.93 -4.26
CA THR A 59 -2.72 -1.97 -2.84
C THR A 59 -1.63 -0.93 -2.59
N ILE A 60 -1.96 0.07 -1.78
CA ILE A 60 -1.06 1.17 -1.46
C ILE A 60 -0.46 0.95 -0.08
N TYR A 61 0.86 0.97 -0.02
CA TYR A 61 1.67 0.93 1.18
C TYR A 61 1.87 2.37 1.67
N ILE A 62 1.12 2.74 2.70
CA ILE A 62 1.06 4.12 3.22
C ILE A 62 1.94 4.22 4.47
N HIS A 63 2.85 5.20 4.49
CA HIS A 63 3.74 5.42 5.62
C HIS A 63 3.00 5.92 6.88
N ASN A 64 3.15 5.26 8.03
CA ASN A 64 2.54 5.65 9.31
C ASN A 64 3.47 6.46 10.23
N GLY A 65 4.72 6.68 9.83
CA GLY A 65 5.78 7.30 10.64
C GLY A 65 6.91 6.34 11.03
N ARG A 66 6.67 5.02 10.97
CA ARG A 66 7.64 3.97 11.27
C ARG A 66 7.75 2.95 10.14
N GLU A 67 6.60 2.50 9.64
CA GLU A 67 6.49 1.48 8.61
C GLU A 67 5.43 1.85 7.57
N HIS A 68 5.38 1.09 6.48
CA HIS A 68 4.35 1.25 5.47
C HIS A 68 3.28 0.17 5.64
N VAL A 69 2.05 0.60 5.89
CA VAL A 69 0.90 -0.30 6.07
C VAL A 69 0.26 -0.56 4.71
N PRO A 70 0.11 -1.83 4.27
CA PRO A 70 -0.55 -2.17 3.02
C PRO A 70 -2.07 -2.01 3.16
N ILE A 71 -2.67 -1.17 2.30
CA ILE A 71 -4.11 -0.94 2.27
C ILE A 71 -4.62 -1.16 0.83
N PRO A 72 -5.49 -2.15 0.60
CA PRO A 72 -6.17 -2.31 -0.68
C PRO A 72 -7.23 -1.22 -0.85
N ILE A 73 -7.21 -0.52 -1.98
CA ILE A 73 -8.13 0.60 -2.23
C ILE A 73 -9.44 0.09 -2.83
N THR A 74 -10.54 0.38 -2.15
CA THR A 74 -11.91 0.09 -2.60
C THR A 74 -12.61 1.34 -3.11
N LYS A 75 -13.71 1.16 -3.86
CA LYS A 75 -14.48 2.26 -4.47
C LYS A 75 -15.06 3.24 -3.43
N TYR A 76 -15.37 2.77 -2.23
CA TYR A 76 -15.95 3.60 -1.16
C TYR A 76 -14.93 4.55 -0.51
N MET A 77 -13.64 4.37 -0.80
CA MET A 77 -12.55 5.19 -0.26
C MET A 77 -12.23 6.41 -1.16
N VAL A 78 -12.88 6.54 -2.31
CA VAL A 78 -12.71 7.68 -3.21
C VAL A 78 -13.06 8.98 -2.48
N ASN A 79 -12.31 10.05 -2.76
CA ASN A 79 -12.38 11.37 -2.12
C ASN A 79 -11.88 11.47 -0.66
N TYR A 80 -11.48 10.37 -0.02
CA TYR A 80 -10.75 10.42 1.25
C TYR A 80 -9.25 10.59 1.04
N LYS A 81 -8.53 10.98 2.10
CA LYS A 81 -7.07 11.06 2.05
C LYS A 81 -6.46 9.73 2.44
N LEU A 82 -5.33 9.40 1.81
CA LEU A 82 -4.56 8.20 2.14
C LEU A 82 -4.17 8.14 3.63
N GLY A 83 -3.91 9.30 4.24
CA GLY A 83 -3.56 9.40 5.65
C GLY A 83 -4.68 9.04 6.63
N ASP A 84 -5.95 9.10 6.23
CA ASP A 84 -7.10 8.85 7.11
C ASP A 84 -7.26 7.37 7.44
N PHE A 85 -6.76 6.50 6.56
CA PHE A 85 -6.84 5.05 6.70
C PHE A 85 -5.69 4.46 7.53
N VAL A 86 -4.72 5.28 7.94
CA VAL A 86 -3.54 4.83 8.68
C VAL A 86 -3.43 5.58 10.01
N PRO A 87 -3.62 4.88 11.16
CA PRO A 87 -3.37 5.48 12.46
C PRO A 87 -1.87 5.69 12.68
N THR A 88 -1.50 6.83 13.26
CA THR A 88 -0.09 7.19 13.54
C THR A 88 0.29 7.10 15.01
N ARG A 89 -0.68 7.26 15.91
CA ARG A 89 -0.46 7.17 17.36
C ARG A 89 -1.12 5.90 17.88
N ILE A 90 -0.34 5.11 18.60
CA ILE A 90 -0.88 4.02 19.42
C ILE A 90 -1.57 4.69 20.62
N PHE A 91 -2.89 4.57 20.71
CA PHE A 91 -3.62 5.05 21.87
C PHE A 91 -3.36 4.09 23.03
N ASN A 92 -2.34 4.40 23.84
CA ASN A 92 -2.13 3.72 25.09
C ASN A 92 -3.25 4.15 26.04
N LYS A 93 -4.22 3.26 26.28
CA LYS A 93 -5.25 3.48 27.30
C LYS A 93 -4.54 3.73 28.65
N PRO A 94 -4.82 4.84 29.36
CA PRO A 94 -4.28 5.02 30.70
C PRO A 94 -4.80 3.89 31.60
N ASN A 95 -3.87 3.06 32.09
CA ASN A 95 -4.00 1.89 32.96
C ASN A 95 -5.42 1.58 33.49
N SER A 96 -6.24 0.89 32.69
CA SER A 96 -7.10 -0.15 33.23
C SER A 96 -6.38 -1.48 33.00
N LYS A 97 -6.01 -2.16 34.09
CA LYS A 97 -5.39 -3.49 34.03
C LYS A 97 -6.27 -4.42 33.21
N SER A 98 -5.89 -4.69 31.96
CA SER A 98 -6.51 -5.74 31.14
C SER A 98 -5.44 -6.75 30.77
N LYS A 99 -5.73 -7.99 31.15
CA LYS A 99 -4.89 -9.19 31.11
C LYS A 99 -4.12 -9.33 29.79
N SER A 100 -2.88 -9.79 29.93
CA SER A 100 -2.00 -10.23 28.86
C SER A 100 -2.60 -11.41 28.09
N ASP A 101 -3.22 -11.16 26.95
CA ASP A 101 -3.48 -12.21 25.98
C ASP A 101 -2.19 -12.51 25.21
N THR A 102 -1.43 -13.41 25.80
CA THR A 102 -0.34 -14.12 25.15
C THR A 102 -0.92 -14.92 23.98
N LYS A 103 -0.78 -14.42 22.75
CA LYS A 103 -0.76 -15.27 21.55
C LYS A 103 0.45 -14.94 20.69
N ALA A 104 1.61 -15.30 21.23
CA ALA A 104 2.77 -15.62 20.42
C ALA A 104 2.46 -16.87 19.59
N VAL A 105 2.02 -16.70 18.34
CA VAL A 105 2.04 -17.81 17.36
C VAL A 105 3.49 -18.03 16.98
N LYS A 106 4.12 -18.96 17.69
CA LYS A 106 5.42 -19.53 17.38
C LYS A 106 5.27 -20.39 16.12
N SER A 107 5.48 -19.83 14.93
CA SER A 107 5.69 -20.63 13.72
C SER A 107 7.06 -21.30 13.84
N LYS A 108 7.08 -22.51 14.39
CA LYS A 108 8.18 -23.45 14.19
C LYS A 108 8.14 -23.85 12.71
N SER A 109 8.94 -23.16 11.91
CA SER A 109 9.65 -23.78 10.80
C SER A 109 10.46 -24.94 11.41
N ASP A 110 10.10 -26.18 11.10
CA ASP A 110 11.00 -27.35 11.07
C ASP A 110 10.16 -28.62 10.87
N THR A 111 9.89 -28.95 9.59
CA THR A 111 9.75 -30.32 9.06
C THR A 111 9.33 -30.24 7.59
N LYS A 112 10.28 -29.99 6.69
CA LYS A 112 10.31 -30.67 5.39
C LYS A 112 11.70 -30.59 4.78
N ALA A 113 12.56 -31.48 5.26
CA ALA A 113 13.73 -31.89 4.49
C ALA A 113 13.24 -32.52 3.19
N VAL A 114 13.33 -31.77 2.07
CA VAL A 114 13.24 -32.34 0.72
C VAL A 114 14.67 -32.51 0.25
N ASN A 115 15.17 -33.74 0.41
CA ASN A 115 16.46 -34.19 -0.05
C ASN A 115 16.54 -34.00 -1.58
N ARG A 116 17.45 -33.14 -2.03
CA ARG A 116 17.91 -33.07 -3.41
C ARG A 116 19.03 -34.09 -3.56
N LYS A 117 18.76 -35.22 -4.23
CA LYS A 117 19.73 -36.08 -4.94
C LYS A 117 18.97 -37.29 -5.49
N SER A 118 19.36 -37.71 -6.70
CA SER A 118 18.69 -38.69 -7.56
C SER A 118 17.47 -38.04 -8.24
N ASP A 119 17.31 -37.95 -9.56
CA ASP A 119 17.93 -38.62 -10.69
C ASP A 119 17.77 -37.70 -11.89
N THR A 120 18.81 -37.52 -12.71
CA THR A 120 18.70 -37.43 -14.18
C THR A 120 20.05 -37.15 -14.80
N LYS A 121 20.32 -37.91 -15.86
CA LYS A 121 21.29 -37.67 -16.93
C LYS A 121 22.70 -38.25 -16.77
N ALA A 122 22.75 -39.57 -16.68
CA ALA A 122 23.82 -40.32 -17.34
C ALA A 122 23.65 -40.24 -18.86
N VAL A 123 24.38 -39.33 -19.51
CA VAL A 123 24.54 -39.30 -20.97
C VAL A 123 26.01 -38.99 -21.31
N LYS A 124 26.71 -40.05 -21.73
CA LYS A 124 27.74 -40.07 -22.79
C LYS A 124 29.06 -39.34 -22.52
N LYS A 125 30.08 -40.11 -22.11
CA LYS A 125 31.46 -39.89 -22.57
C LYS A 125 31.96 -41.17 -23.26
N LYS A 126 32.17 -41.05 -24.57
CA LYS A 126 32.94 -42.00 -25.38
C LYS A 126 34.37 -42.01 -24.84
N SER A 127 34.93 -43.19 -24.60
CA SER A 127 36.37 -43.41 -24.47
C SER A 127 36.86 -44.09 -25.74
N ASP A 128 37.85 -43.48 -26.38
CA ASP A 128 38.54 -43.96 -27.59
C ASP A 128 39.25 -45.30 -27.33
N PRO A 129 39.30 -46.23 -28.31
CA PRO A 129 40.23 -47.36 -28.23
C PRO A 129 41.55 -46.96 -28.88
N LYS A 130 42.61 -46.77 -28.07
CA LYS A 130 43.97 -46.64 -28.58
C LYS A 130 44.92 -47.59 -27.84
N SER A 131 45.38 -48.59 -28.61
CA SER A 131 46.64 -49.33 -28.53
C SER A 131 46.93 -50.25 -27.33
N LEU A 132 47.10 -51.56 -27.56
CA LEU A 132 48.40 -52.26 -27.61
C LEU A 132 48.24 -53.79 -27.55
N ARG A 133 48.98 -54.46 -28.45
CA ARG A 133 49.22 -55.92 -28.63
C ARG A 133 48.17 -56.73 -29.36
#